data_AF-A0A1C4BWA0-F1
#
_entry.id   AF-A0A1C4BWA0-F1
#
_cell.length_a   1.000
_cell.length_b   1.000
_cell.length_c   1.000
_cell.angle_alpha   90.00
_cell.angle_beta   90.00
_cell.angle_gamma   90.00
#
_symmetry.space_group_name_H-M   'P 1'
#
loop_
_entity.id
_entity.type
_entity.pdbx_description
1 polymer ?
#
loop_
_entity_poly.entity_id
_entity_poly.type
_entity_poly.pdbx_seq_one_letter_code
_entity_poly.pdbx_strand_id
1 'polypeptide(L)'
;MQLSKKALFVIGIAAILALSACSDEKTQPLINVDEVKKGTSKKEAKETSSNKSGFNVIEQQKKFGGGTFNIDNTKDDVGAIDVTELKDGIFLTVNNINDYKYIIGDKKKWKKDLALNYSDYSNDLKGNKTFSRKDETLTIREYSFHDETGENKTPNGIQIPEQEAITPIKTSQGVGVIIKDFKSDTVKIYVDDKVVGEFKEQKDTFSENNNDRPEEFSYYFDVKNQKLYFADSKADRSHVSQIDVKTGKPLFKDGKVKYIMSTPSVKILGDKYGNIFLMEEKDNVTIAAYDKNLDPLTQKFTVPVKNPNLATFTVSGDELHFYSAYTYELEPMLELTRISIPSFGKK
;
A
#
# COMPACT_ATOMS: atom_id res chain seq x y z
N MET A 1 65.47 5.42 -19.68
CA MET A 1 65.69 6.65 -18.90
C MET A 1 64.30 7.22 -18.62
N GLN A 2 63.68 7.19 -17.42
CA GLN A 2 64.14 7.60 -16.08
C GLN A 2 64.69 9.04 -16.09
N LEU A 3 64.26 9.99 -15.25
CA LEU A 3 63.50 9.99 -13.96
C LEU A 3 62.32 11.00 -14.00
N SER A 4 61.17 10.86 -13.33
CA SER A 4 60.83 10.75 -11.88
C SER A 4 60.91 12.07 -11.07
N LYS A 5 59.75 12.52 -10.52
CA LYS A 5 59.52 13.23 -9.23
C LYS A 5 58.00 13.50 -9.13
N LYS A 6 57.24 12.70 -8.35
CA LYS A 6 56.95 12.82 -6.92
C LYS A 6 55.95 13.94 -6.55
N ALA A 7 54.84 13.46 -5.98
CA ALA A 7 53.65 14.10 -5.45
C ALA A 7 53.81 15.40 -4.62
N LEU A 8 52.69 16.11 -4.47
CA LEU A 8 52.33 16.69 -3.18
C LEU A 8 50.83 16.52 -2.88
N PHE A 9 50.54 15.73 -1.85
CA PHE A 9 49.25 15.72 -1.14
C PHE A 9 49.29 16.91 -0.17
N VAL A 10 48.25 17.74 -0.11
CA VAL A 10 48.10 18.73 0.98
C VAL A 10 46.71 18.60 1.59
N ILE A 11 46.66 17.82 2.67
CA ILE A 11 45.62 17.94 3.69
C ILE A 11 45.97 19.20 4.51
N GLY A 12 45.01 20.11 4.67
CA GLY A 12 45.17 21.36 5.41
C GLY A 12 44.04 21.54 6.44
N ILE A 13 44.21 20.94 7.61
CA ILE A 13 43.37 21.15 8.80
C ILE A 13 43.87 22.40 9.56
N ALA A 14 43.02 22.97 10.41
CA ALA A 14 43.27 23.99 11.45
C ALA A 14 43.07 25.46 11.02
N ALA A 15 42.57 26.36 11.87
CA ALA A 15 42.11 26.20 13.25
C ALA A 15 41.00 27.19 13.65
N ILE A 16 40.29 26.82 14.71
CA ILE A 16 39.38 27.65 15.50
C ILE A 16 40.13 28.86 16.08
N LEU A 17 39.51 30.03 16.05
CA LEU A 17 39.69 31.07 17.07
C LEU A 17 38.39 31.23 17.85
N ALA A 18 38.50 31.12 19.18
CA ALA A 18 37.39 31.16 20.12
C ALA A 18 37.32 32.51 20.85
N LEU A 19 36.45 32.58 21.88
CA LEU A 19 36.15 33.73 22.77
C LEU A 19 35.10 34.70 22.17
N SER A 20 34.04 35.13 22.87
CA SER A 20 33.56 34.82 24.25
C SER A 20 32.13 35.37 24.46
N ALA A 21 31.25 34.84 25.33
CA ALA A 21 31.18 33.56 26.05
C ALA A 21 29.80 33.44 26.78
N CYS A 22 29.58 32.33 27.49
CA CYS A 22 28.61 32.09 28.58
C CYS A 22 27.09 32.10 28.30
N SER A 23 26.51 30.89 28.25
CA SER A 23 25.60 30.43 29.32
C SER A 23 25.59 28.89 29.40
N ASP A 24 25.66 28.34 30.61
CA ASP A 24 25.77 26.89 30.85
C ASP A 24 24.48 26.10 30.60
N GLU A 25 24.59 24.91 30.00
CA GLU A 25 24.22 23.65 30.67
C GLU A 25 24.86 22.42 29.98
N LYS A 26 25.15 21.36 30.74
CA LYS A 26 26.08 20.29 30.34
C LYS A 26 25.37 19.05 29.80
N THR A 27 25.81 18.58 28.64
CA THR A 27 25.56 17.21 28.17
C THR A 27 26.32 16.19 29.04
N GLN A 28 25.67 15.07 29.41
CA GLN A 28 26.34 13.92 30.01
C GLN A 28 26.14 12.64 29.16
N PRO A 29 27.04 11.64 29.26
CA PRO A 29 27.35 10.75 28.15
C PRO A 29 26.68 9.36 28.21
N LEU A 30 26.89 8.61 27.12
CA LEU A 30 26.48 7.22 26.90
C LEU A 30 26.83 6.28 28.05
N ILE A 31 25.89 5.40 28.40
CA ILE A 31 26.07 4.36 29.42
C ILE A 31 26.90 3.21 28.85
N ASN A 32 27.89 2.79 29.63
CA ASN A 32 28.79 1.68 29.34
C ASN A 32 28.13 0.32 29.65
N VAL A 33 28.49 -0.72 28.90
CA VAL A 33 28.04 -2.10 29.13
C VAL A 33 29.06 -2.80 30.03
N ASP A 34 28.65 -3.32 31.20
CA ASP A 34 28.97 -4.72 31.56
C ASP A 34 28.32 -5.27 32.84
N GLU A 35 28.37 -6.60 32.92
CA GLU A 35 28.16 -7.53 34.05
C GLU A 35 26.78 -7.77 34.70
N VAL A 36 26.42 -9.07 34.68
CA VAL A 36 25.29 -9.72 35.35
C VAL A 36 25.61 -10.05 36.81
N LYS A 37 24.75 -9.65 37.76
CA LYS A 37 24.59 -10.38 39.04
C LYS A 37 23.11 -10.57 39.41
N LYS A 38 22.76 -11.81 39.77
CA LYS A 38 21.42 -12.21 40.22
C LYS A 38 21.03 -11.54 41.54
N GLY A 39 19.79 -11.06 41.63
CA GLY A 39 19.12 -10.70 42.88
C GLY A 39 17.62 -10.91 42.75
N THR A 40 17.08 -11.97 43.36
CA THR A 40 15.67 -12.35 43.22
C THR A 40 14.79 -11.63 44.24
N SER A 41 13.83 -10.83 43.80
CA SER A 41 12.68 -10.44 44.63
C SER A 41 11.45 -10.11 43.77
N LYS A 42 10.40 -10.94 43.88
CA LYS A 42 9.11 -10.66 43.25
C LYS A 42 8.45 -9.45 43.93
N LYS A 43 8.11 -8.43 43.15
CA LYS A 43 6.88 -7.67 43.37
C LYS A 43 6.04 -7.75 42.10
N GLU A 44 4.83 -8.28 42.24
CA GLU A 44 3.83 -8.27 41.17
C GLU A 44 3.40 -6.84 40.95
N ALA A 45 3.97 -6.18 39.95
CA ALA A 45 3.41 -4.96 39.39
C ALA A 45 2.08 -5.35 38.74
N LYS A 46 0.99 -4.94 39.38
CA LYS A 46 -0.36 -5.06 38.85
C LYS A 46 -0.43 -4.14 37.61
N GLU A 47 -0.26 -4.69 36.41
CA GLU A 47 -0.40 -3.92 35.17
C GLU A 47 -1.83 -3.36 35.10
N THR A 48 -1.95 -2.07 35.40
CA THR A 48 -3.14 -1.27 35.12
C THR A 48 -3.39 -1.27 33.63
N SER A 49 -4.60 -1.67 33.25
CA SER A 49 -5.06 -1.73 31.86
C SER A 49 -4.92 -0.38 31.14
N SER A 50 -4.13 -0.35 30.06
CA SER A 50 -4.21 0.69 29.03
C SER A 50 -3.84 0.13 27.65
N ASN A 51 -4.60 0.56 26.64
CA ASN A 51 -4.45 0.38 25.19
C ASN A 51 -3.49 -0.71 24.68
N LYS A 52 -4.06 -1.84 24.24
CA LYS A 52 -3.45 -2.69 23.21
C LYS A 52 -4.22 -2.51 21.91
N SER A 53 -3.63 -1.79 20.96
CA SER A 53 -4.00 -1.81 19.55
C SER A 53 -3.89 -3.21 18.93
N GLY A 54 -3.23 -4.15 19.62
CA GLY A 54 -2.93 -5.50 19.16
C GLY A 54 -1.72 -5.55 18.22
N PHE A 55 -1.60 -4.57 17.32
CA PHE A 55 -0.50 -4.42 16.38
C PHE A 55 0.83 -4.14 17.10
N ASN A 56 1.91 -4.77 16.64
CA ASN A 56 3.29 -4.52 17.09
C ASN A 56 4.19 -4.35 15.87
N VAL A 57 5.17 -3.45 15.94
CA VAL A 57 6.20 -3.32 14.89
C VAL A 57 7.20 -4.48 15.02
N ILE A 58 7.42 -5.20 13.92
CA ILE A 58 8.34 -6.35 13.84
C ILE A 58 9.71 -5.91 13.30
N GLU A 59 9.70 -5.12 12.22
CA GLU A 59 10.88 -4.62 11.53
C GLU A 59 10.58 -3.18 11.11
N GLN A 60 11.44 -2.23 11.46
CA GLN A 60 11.24 -0.81 11.21
C GLN A 60 12.32 -0.30 10.25
N GLN A 61 11.90 0.55 9.31
CA GLN A 61 12.77 1.44 8.54
C GLN A 61 13.90 0.77 7.74
N LYS A 62 13.57 -0.27 6.98
CA LYS A 62 14.52 -0.96 6.10
C LYS A 62 14.36 -0.54 4.65
N LYS A 63 15.44 -0.03 4.04
CA LYS A 63 15.49 0.22 2.59
C LYS A 63 15.24 -1.09 1.82
N PHE A 64 14.17 -1.13 1.04
CA PHE A 64 13.87 -2.23 0.12
C PHE A 64 14.72 -2.09 -1.15
N GLY A 65 15.03 -3.20 -1.84
CA GLY A 65 15.85 -3.16 -3.06
C GLY A 65 17.31 -2.72 -2.87
N GLY A 66 17.77 -2.52 -1.63
CA GLY A 66 19.17 -2.20 -1.32
C GLY A 66 19.69 -0.84 -1.81
N GLY A 67 18.87 -0.02 -2.48
CA GLY A 67 19.28 1.23 -3.12
C GLY A 67 18.12 2.00 -3.74
N THR A 68 18.44 2.96 -4.61
CA THR A 68 17.46 3.75 -5.37
C THR A 68 16.71 2.89 -6.39
N PHE A 69 15.41 3.14 -6.56
CA PHE A 69 14.62 2.53 -7.64
C PHE A 69 14.64 3.33 -8.95
N ASN A 70 15.43 4.41 -8.99
CA ASN A 70 15.73 5.19 -10.19
C ASN A 70 16.66 4.42 -11.15
N ILE A 71 16.09 3.52 -11.95
CA ILE A 71 16.85 2.60 -12.82
C ILE A 71 17.26 3.24 -14.15
N ASP A 72 16.50 4.22 -14.62
CA ASP A 72 16.75 4.96 -15.87
C ASP A 72 17.65 6.21 -15.68
N ASN A 73 18.00 6.55 -14.42
CA ASN A 73 18.74 7.74 -13.99
C ASN A 73 17.97 9.07 -14.15
N THR A 74 16.65 9.03 -14.30
CA THR A 74 15.81 10.23 -14.29
C THR A 74 15.55 10.71 -12.86
N LYS A 75 15.86 11.97 -12.55
CA LYS A 75 15.61 12.55 -11.22
C LYS A 75 14.17 13.04 -11.07
N ASP A 76 13.22 12.22 -11.51
CA ASP A 76 11.80 12.51 -11.46
C ASP A 76 11.28 12.35 -10.02
N ASP A 77 10.49 13.31 -9.55
CA ASP A 77 9.80 13.20 -8.26
C ASP A 77 8.66 12.16 -8.32
N VAL A 78 8.55 11.39 -7.25
CA VAL A 78 7.56 10.33 -7.06
C VAL A 78 6.28 10.92 -6.48
N GLY A 79 5.20 10.92 -7.24
CA GLY A 79 3.90 11.48 -6.86
C GLY A 79 3.00 10.49 -6.10
N ALA A 80 3.10 9.18 -6.37
CA ALA A 80 2.39 8.13 -5.65
C ALA A 80 3.01 6.73 -5.88
N ILE A 81 2.60 5.75 -5.06
CA ILE A 81 3.06 4.34 -5.16
C ILE A 81 1.93 3.32 -4.95
N ASP A 82 1.97 2.22 -5.71
CA ASP A 82 1.32 0.95 -5.37
C ASP A 82 2.36 -0.17 -5.23
N VAL A 83 2.12 -1.12 -4.33
CA VAL A 83 2.95 -2.32 -4.16
C VAL A 83 2.09 -3.57 -4.20
N THR A 84 2.54 -4.54 -5.01
CA THR A 84 2.07 -5.93 -4.96
C THR A 84 3.23 -6.83 -4.56
N GLU A 85 3.08 -7.55 -3.45
CA GLU A 85 4.04 -8.58 -3.07
C GLU A 85 3.94 -9.80 -4.00
N LEU A 86 5.10 -10.25 -4.47
CA LEU A 86 5.27 -11.46 -5.26
C LEU A 86 6.13 -12.45 -4.46
N LYS A 87 6.08 -13.73 -4.81
CA LYS A 87 6.81 -14.80 -4.10
C LYS A 87 8.30 -14.49 -3.87
N ASP A 88 8.96 -13.89 -4.85
CA ASP A 88 10.39 -13.65 -4.86
C ASP A 88 10.77 -12.14 -4.75
N GLY A 89 9.80 -11.24 -4.53
CA GLY A 89 10.04 -9.80 -4.55
C GLY A 89 8.77 -8.94 -4.47
N ILE A 90 8.81 -7.74 -5.03
CA ILE A 90 7.64 -6.87 -5.23
C ILE A 90 7.53 -6.44 -6.68
N PHE A 91 6.31 -6.11 -7.07
CA PHE A 91 5.99 -5.26 -8.20
C PHE A 91 5.59 -3.89 -7.64
N LEU A 92 6.39 -2.87 -7.96
CA LEU A 92 6.19 -1.47 -7.56
C LEU A 92 5.69 -0.69 -8.76
N THR A 93 4.51 -0.10 -8.62
CA THR A 93 3.97 0.90 -9.53
C THR A 93 4.24 2.27 -8.94
N VAL A 94 4.77 3.20 -9.74
CA VAL A 94 5.10 4.56 -9.33
C VAL A 94 4.41 5.54 -10.27
N ASN A 95 3.73 6.54 -9.73
CA ASN A 95 3.20 7.66 -10.50
C ASN A 95 4.25 8.78 -10.49
N ASN A 96 4.92 9.03 -11.63
CA ASN A 96 5.82 10.17 -11.80
C ASN A 96 5.07 11.29 -12.56
N ILE A 97 5.55 12.53 -12.46
CA ILE A 97 4.90 13.74 -13.02
C ILE A 97 4.41 13.60 -14.47
N ASN A 98 5.07 12.78 -15.30
CA ASN A 98 4.75 12.60 -16.71
C ASN A 98 4.09 11.24 -17.05
N ASP A 99 4.35 10.16 -16.30
CA ASP A 99 3.99 8.77 -16.67
C ASP A 99 4.02 7.81 -15.45
N TYR A 100 3.36 6.66 -15.57
CA TYR A 100 3.52 5.53 -14.64
C TYR A 100 4.80 4.73 -14.95
N LYS A 101 5.63 4.51 -13.93
CA LYS A 101 6.80 3.62 -14.00
C LYS A 101 6.55 2.32 -13.25
N TYR A 102 7.07 1.24 -13.80
CA TYR A 102 6.88 -0.11 -13.29
C TYR A 102 8.22 -0.76 -12.99
N ILE A 103 8.40 -1.16 -11.75
CA ILE A 103 9.68 -1.56 -11.22
C ILE A 103 9.50 -2.86 -10.45
N ILE A 104 10.19 -3.90 -10.91
CA ILE A 104 10.27 -5.17 -10.18
C ILE A 104 11.51 -5.12 -9.29
N GLY A 105 11.45 -5.66 -8.08
CA GLY A 105 12.61 -5.68 -7.18
C GLY A 105 12.52 -6.76 -6.11
N ASP A 106 13.66 -7.21 -5.60
CA ASP A 106 13.75 -8.07 -4.42
C ASP A 106 14.29 -7.28 -3.21
N LYS A 107 14.43 -7.92 -2.04
CA LYS A 107 14.93 -7.23 -0.81
C LYS A 107 16.38 -6.74 -0.91
N LYS A 108 17.14 -7.15 -1.93
CA LYS A 108 18.59 -6.89 -2.11
C LYS A 108 18.88 -5.95 -3.28
N LYS A 109 18.09 -6.02 -4.37
CA LYS A 109 18.29 -5.21 -5.58
C LYS A 109 16.98 -4.95 -6.33
N TRP A 110 16.96 -3.84 -7.04
CA TRP A 110 15.98 -3.58 -8.10
C TRP A 110 16.35 -4.35 -9.38
N LYS A 111 15.32 -4.76 -10.13
CA LYS A 111 15.39 -5.27 -11.51
C LYS A 111 15.06 -4.14 -12.48
N LYS A 112 15.20 -4.40 -13.78
CA LYS A 112 14.96 -3.41 -14.83
C LYS A 112 13.50 -2.91 -14.85
N ASP A 113 13.32 -1.68 -15.32
CA ASP A 113 12.04 -1.05 -15.63
C ASP A 113 11.24 -1.84 -16.68
N LEU A 114 9.92 -1.96 -16.46
CA LEU A 114 8.99 -2.37 -17.51
C LEU A 114 8.46 -1.13 -18.23
N ALA A 115 8.97 -0.89 -19.43
CA ALA A 115 8.40 0.10 -20.34
C ALA A 115 7.03 -0.38 -20.83
N LEU A 116 5.95 0.05 -20.18
CA LEU A 116 4.59 -0.19 -20.66
C LEU A 116 4.19 0.94 -21.62
N ASN A 117 3.79 0.58 -22.84
CA ASN A 117 3.42 1.56 -23.86
C ASN A 117 2.04 2.16 -23.54
N TYR A 118 2.02 3.26 -22.79
CA TYR A 118 0.80 3.91 -22.32
C TYR A 118 0.10 4.75 -23.41
N SER A 119 0.77 5.01 -24.54
CA SER A 119 0.30 5.95 -25.58
C SER A 119 -0.91 5.49 -26.41
N ASP A 120 -1.16 4.18 -26.50
CA ASP A 120 -1.97 3.63 -27.60
C ASP A 120 -3.35 3.10 -27.18
N TYR A 121 -3.62 2.93 -25.87
CA TYR A 121 -4.86 2.35 -25.36
C TYR A 121 -5.22 2.95 -23.99
N SER A 122 -6.52 2.96 -23.65
CA SER A 122 -7.01 3.28 -22.29
C SER A 122 -6.65 2.14 -21.33
N ASN A 123 -5.36 2.04 -21.01
CA ASN A 123 -4.78 1.00 -20.18
C ASN A 123 -4.87 1.41 -18.71
N ASP A 124 -5.96 1.04 -18.05
CA ASP A 124 -6.00 1.14 -16.59
C ASP A 124 -5.04 0.09 -15.99
N LEU A 125 -4.54 0.35 -14.79
CA LEU A 125 -3.57 -0.54 -14.11
C LEU A 125 -3.84 -0.61 -12.61
N LYS A 126 -3.47 -1.74 -12.00
CA LYS A 126 -3.60 -1.97 -10.55
C LYS A 126 -2.66 -3.10 -10.15
N GLY A 127 -1.88 -2.90 -9.09
CA GLY A 127 -0.85 -3.87 -8.71
C GLY A 127 0.02 -4.32 -9.88
N ASN A 128 0.17 -5.63 -10.06
CA ASN A 128 0.91 -6.26 -11.16
C ASN A 128 0.08 -6.57 -12.43
N LYS A 129 -1.04 -5.88 -12.67
CA LYS A 129 -1.89 -6.10 -13.87
C LYS A 129 -2.21 -4.82 -14.64
N THR A 130 -2.29 -4.94 -15.97
CA THR A 130 -2.86 -3.94 -16.88
C THR A 130 -4.17 -4.43 -17.50
N PHE A 131 -5.06 -3.48 -17.77
CA PHE A 131 -6.43 -3.67 -18.23
C PHE A 131 -6.61 -2.88 -19.53
N SER A 132 -6.63 -3.56 -20.67
CA SER A 132 -6.66 -2.92 -21.99
C SER A 132 -8.02 -3.10 -22.66
N ARG A 133 -8.70 -1.99 -22.97
CA ARG A 133 -9.95 -1.98 -23.74
C ARG A 133 -9.68 -1.81 -25.23
N LYS A 134 -10.25 -2.69 -26.06
CA LYS A 134 -10.30 -2.55 -27.51
C LYS A 134 -11.52 -3.27 -28.06
N ASP A 135 -12.25 -2.65 -29.01
CA ASP A 135 -13.36 -3.27 -29.75
C ASP A 135 -14.35 -4.03 -28.83
N GLU A 136 -14.87 -3.34 -27.79
CA GLU A 136 -15.76 -3.88 -26.74
C GLU A 136 -15.24 -5.16 -26.05
N THR A 137 -13.93 -5.33 -26.04
CA THR A 137 -13.22 -6.44 -25.41
C THR A 137 -12.21 -5.89 -24.40
N LEU A 138 -12.32 -6.33 -23.16
CA LEU A 138 -11.32 -6.09 -22.12
C LEU A 138 -10.31 -7.24 -22.08
N THR A 139 -9.02 -6.90 -22.15
CA THR A 139 -7.89 -7.83 -22.01
C THR A 139 -7.11 -7.54 -20.73
N ILE A 140 -6.82 -8.57 -19.95
CA ILE A 140 -6.05 -8.47 -18.70
C ILE A 140 -4.68 -9.12 -18.91
N ARG A 141 -3.61 -8.39 -18.59
CA ARG A 141 -2.22 -8.91 -18.61
C ARG A 141 -1.61 -8.83 -17.22
N GLU A 142 -0.98 -9.91 -16.77
CA GLU A 142 -0.31 -9.99 -15.46
C GLU A 142 1.21 -10.12 -15.62
N TYR A 143 1.96 -9.34 -14.85
CA TYR A 143 3.42 -9.33 -14.87
C TYR A 143 4.01 -10.04 -13.64
N SER A 144 5.19 -10.64 -13.79
CA SER A 144 5.86 -11.36 -12.70
C SER A 144 7.39 -11.17 -12.73
N PHE A 145 8.07 -11.59 -11.66
CA PHE A 145 9.53 -11.55 -11.58
C PHE A 145 10.25 -12.41 -12.64
N HIS A 146 9.55 -13.38 -13.23
CA HIS A 146 10.09 -14.34 -14.21
C HIS A 146 9.54 -14.14 -15.63
N ASP A 147 8.48 -13.36 -15.79
CA ASP A 147 7.93 -12.92 -17.07
C ASP A 147 7.65 -11.41 -17.03
N GLU A 148 8.58 -10.68 -17.64
CA GLU A 148 8.57 -9.22 -17.80
C GLU A 148 7.70 -8.78 -19.00
N THR A 149 7.32 -9.71 -19.89
CA THR A 149 6.42 -9.46 -21.04
C THR A 149 4.95 -9.59 -20.70
N GLY A 150 4.65 -10.30 -19.61
CA GLY A 150 3.34 -10.44 -18.99
C GLY A 150 2.44 -11.46 -19.66
N GLU A 151 1.78 -12.29 -18.85
CA GLU A 151 0.86 -13.35 -19.27
C GLU A 151 -0.52 -12.76 -19.57
N ASN A 152 -1.14 -13.12 -20.71
CA ASN A 152 -2.53 -12.77 -20.98
C ASN A 152 -3.47 -13.70 -20.18
N LYS A 153 -4.19 -13.14 -19.22
CA LYS A 153 -5.14 -13.85 -18.35
C LYS A 153 -6.54 -13.99 -18.93
N THR A 154 -6.82 -13.32 -20.05
CA THR A 154 -8.09 -13.35 -20.77
C THR A 154 -7.82 -13.67 -22.25
N PRO A 155 -7.49 -14.93 -22.60
CA PRO A 155 -7.08 -15.29 -23.96
C PRO A 155 -8.18 -15.04 -25.01
N ASN A 156 -9.45 -15.12 -24.61
CA ASN A 156 -10.61 -14.80 -25.45
C ASN A 156 -11.17 -13.38 -25.21
N GLY A 157 -10.54 -12.60 -24.32
CA GLY A 157 -11.07 -11.35 -23.79
C GLY A 157 -12.30 -11.51 -22.90
N ILE A 158 -12.73 -10.40 -22.29
CA ILE A 158 -14.01 -10.25 -21.59
C ILE A 158 -14.86 -9.27 -22.40
N GLN A 159 -16.03 -9.67 -22.86
CA GLN A 159 -16.97 -8.75 -23.52
C GLN A 159 -17.46 -7.73 -22.51
N ILE A 160 -17.30 -6.44 -22.83
CA ILE A 160 -17.82 -5.32 -22.06
C ILE A 160 -19.07 -4.74 -22.73
N PRO A 161 -20.05 -4.22 -21.96
CA PRO A 161 -21.25 -3.61 -22.52
C PRO A 161 -20.95 -2.22 -23.10
N GLU A 162 -21.72 -1.77 -24.10
CA GLU A 162 -21.55 -0.48 -24.80
C GLU A 162 -21.52 0.77 -23.88
N GLN A 163 -22.16 0.68 -22.71
CA GLN A 163 -22.25 1.77 -21.72
C GLN A 163 -21.77 1.24 -20.37
N GLU A 164 -20.49 1.46 -20.07
CA GLU A 164 -19.87 0.91 -18.87
C GLU A 164 -19.01 1.88 -18.06
N ALA A 165 -18.83 1.53 -16.79
CA ALA A 165 -17.66 1.94 -16.02
C ALA A 165 -16.80 0.71 -15.74
N ILE A 166 -15.49 0.85 -15.94
CA ILE A 166 -14.47 -0.16 -15.64
C ILE A 166 -13.61 0.41 -14.51
N THR A 167 -13.42 -0.37 -13.44
CA THR A 167 -12.63 0.05 -12.27
C THR A 167 -11.76 -1.12 -11.82
N PRO A 168 -10.44 -1.11 -12.08
CA PRO A 168 -9.53 -2.09 -11.51
C PRO A 168 -9.52 -2.03 -9.98
N ILE A 169 -9.52 -3.20 -9.33
CA ILE A 169 -9.61 -3.30 -7.86
C ILE A 169 -8.66 -4.35 -7.29
N LYS A 170 -8.36 -4.21 -5.99
CA LYS A 170 -7.73 -5.28 -5.20
C LYS A 170 -8.80 -6.20 -4.63
N THR A 171 -8.53 -7.50 -4.62
CA THR A 171 -9.44 -8.52 -4.07
C THR A 171 -8.68 -9.49 -3.16
N SER A 172 -9.41 -10.28 -2.38
CA SER A 172 -8.85 -11.39 -1.58
C SER A 172 -8.19 -12.49 -2.42
N GLN A 173 -8.29 -12.46 -3.75
CA GLN A 173 -7.72 -13.41 -4.71
C GLN A 173 -6.71 -12.75 -5.67
N GLY A 174 -6.22 -11.54 -5.35
CA GLY A 174 -5.33 -10.76 -6.19
C GLY A 174 -6.05 -9.61 -6.91
N VAL A 175 -5.44 -9.06 -7.95
CA VAL A 175 -6.00 -7.93 -8.69
C VAL A 175 -7.11 -8.42 -9.64
N GLY A 176 -8.23 -7.69 -9.63
CA GLY A 176 -9.40 -7.91 -10.48
C GLY A 176 -9.97 -6.59 -11.01
N VAL A 177 -11.19 -6.62 -11.53
CA VAL A 177 -11.85 -5.46 -12.15
C VAL A 177 -13.37 -5.49 -11.92
N ILE A 178 -13.94 -4.33 -11.60
CA ILE A 178 -15.38 -4.09 -11.59
C ILE A 178 -15.80 -3.59 -12.97
N ILE A 179 -16.88 -4.14 -13.51
CA ILE A 179 -17.52 -3.71 -14.75
C ILE A 179 -19.00 -3.46 -14.43
N LYS A 180 -19.43 -2.20 -14.52
CA LYS A 180 -20.82 -1.77 -14.31
C LYS A 180 -21.49 -1.53 -15.65
N ASP A 181 -22.60 -2.20 -15.91
CA ASP A 181 -23.50 -1.96 -17.04
C ASP A 181 -24.56 -0.92 -16.66
N PHE A 182 -24.44 0.29 -17.19
CA PHE A 182 -25.37 1.40 -16.93
C PHE A 182 -26.78 1.18 -17.49
N LYS A 183 -26.96 0.24 -18.44
CA LYS A 183 -28.26 -0.04 -19.06
C LYS A 183 -29.10 -1.02 -18.24
N SER A 184 -28.45 -1.88 -17.44
CA SER A 184 -29.13 -2.93 -16.67
C SER A 184 -28.95 -2.82 -15.15
N ASP A 185 -28.24 -1.78 -14.68
CA ASP A 185 -27.77 -1.59 -13.30
C ASP A 185 -27.01 -2.81 -12.74
N THR A 186 -26.37 -3.59 -13.61
CA THR A 186 -25.69 -4.83 -13.23
C THR A 186 -24.20 -4.56 -13.05
N VAL A 187 -23.67 -4.89 -11.88
CA VAL A 187 -22.26 -4.80 -11.54
C VAL A 187 -21.68 -6.21 -11.49
N LYS A 188 -20.64 -6.46 -12.30
CA LYS A 188 -19.87 -7.71 -12.30
C LYS A 188 -18.44 -7.44 -11.83
N ILE A 189 -17.91 -8.36 -11.04
CA ILE A 189 -16.55 -8.33 -10.53
C ILE A 189 -15.82 -9.53 -11.11
N TYR A 190 -14.74 -9.27 -11.85
CA TYR A 190 -13.90 -10.27 -12.47
C TYR A 190 -12.56 -10.39 -11.74
N VAL A 191 -12.07 -11.61 -11.61
CA VAL A 191 -10.65 -11.90 -11.35
C VAL A 191 -10.20 -12.79 -12.49
N ASP A 192 -9.23 -12.31 -13.26
CA ASP A 192 -8.85 -12.88 -14.56
C ASP A 192 -10.10 -13.06 -15.47
N ASP A 193 -10.28 -14.21 -16.11
CA ASP A 193 -11.41 -14.51 -16.99
C ASP A 193 -12.73 -14.85 -16.26
N LYS A 194 -12.77 -14.83 -14.93
CA LYS A 194 -13.90 -15.36 -14.13
C LYS A 194 -14.69 -14.28 -13.40
N VAL A 195 -16.01 -14.30 -13.58
CA VAL A 195 -16.94 -13.57 -12.70
C VAL A 195 -16.87 -14.19 -11.30
N VAL A 196 -16.40 -13.41 -10.33
CA VAL A 196 -16.29 -13.79 -8.90
C VAL A 196 -17.33 -13.10 -8.02
N GLY A 197 -18.07 -12.13 -8.56
CA GLY A 197 -19.21 -11.49 -7.92
C GLY A 197 -20.11 -10.83 -8.97
N GLU A 198 -21.42 -10.89 -8.77
CA GLU A 198 -22.41 -10.24 -9.64
C GLU A 198 -23.59 -9.78 -8.80
N PHE A 199 -24.01 -8.52 -8.97
CA PHE A 199 -25.18 -7.97 -8.28
C PHE A 199 -25.87 -6.91 -9.15
N LYS A 200 -27.14 -6.65 -8.86
CA LYS A 200 -27.81 -5.43 -9.31
C LYS A 200 -27.63 -4.35 -8.26
N GLU A 201 -27.14 -3.20 -8.68
CA GLU A 201 -27.01 -2.05 -7.79
C GLU A 201 -28.41 -1.57 -7.37
N GLN A 202 -28.56 -1.17 -6.10
CA GLN A 202 -29.68 -0.32 -5.72
C GLN A 202 -29.25 1.13 -5.93
N LYS A 203 -30.07 1.89 -6.65
CA LYS A 203 -29.80 3.29 -7.00
C LYS A 203 -29.32 4.11 -5.79
N ASP A 204 -28.33 4.98 -6.01
CA ASP A 204 -27.74 5.89 -5.03
C ASP A 204 -26.94 5.18 -3.91
N THR A 205 -26.49 3.92 -4.10
CA THR A 205 -25.70 3.17 -3.10
C THR A 205 -24.22 3.06 -3.45
N PHE A 206 -23.86 2.98 -4.74
CA PHE A 206 -22.47 2.94 -5.20
C PHE A 206 -22.03 4.33 -5.66
N SER A 207 -20.97 4.88 -5.08
CA SER A 207 -20.43 6.18 -5.52
C SER A 207 -19.74 5.97 -6.88
N GLU A 208 -20.29 6.56 -7.93
CA GLU A 208 -19.78 6.44 -9.31
C GLU A 208 -18.51 7.28 -9.57
N ASN A 209 -18.16 8.19 -8.64
CA ASN A 209 -17.13 9.21 -8.85
C ASN A 209 -15.70 8.77 -8.51
N ASN A 210 -15.50 7.58 -7.96
CA ASN A 210 -14.19 7.10 -7.54
C ASN A 210 -13.59 6.15 -8.59
N ASN A 211 -13.19 6.71 -9.72
CA ASN A 211 -12.20 6.05 -10.57
C ASN A 211 -10.85 6.07 -9.84
N ASP A 212 -10.66 5.09 -8.95
CA ASP A 212 -9.43 4.87 -8.19
C ASP A 212 -8.23 4.90 -9.13
N ARG A 213 -7.36 5.89 -8.95
CA ARG A 213 -6.03 5.89 -9.58
C ARG A 213 -5.28 4.61 -9.23
N PRO A 214 -4.28 4.18 -9.99
CA PRO A 214 -3.61 2.91 -9.77
C PRO A 214 -3.05 2.74 -8.35
N GLU A 215 -2.47 3.80 -7.78
CA GLU A 215 -2.02 3.93 -6.37
C GLU A 215 -3.14 3.90 -5.31
N GLU A 216 -4.38 4.19 -5.70
CA GLU A 216 -5.54 4.23 -4.82
C GLU A 216 -6.17 2.84 -4.73
N PHE A 217 -6.69 2.51 -3.55
CA PHE A 217 -7.50 1.32 -3.34
C PHE A 217 -8.55 1.64 -2.28
N SER A 218 -9.39 2.60 -2.65
CA SER A 218 -10.65 2.92 -1.99
C SER A 218 -11.61 1.74 -2.06
N TYR A 219 -11.46 0.84 -3.04
CA TYR A 219 -12.24 -0.39 -3.20
C TYR A 219 -11.44 -1.66 -2.85
N TYR A 220 -12.11 -2.59 -2.15
CA TYR A 220 -11.61 -3.94 -1.89
C TYR A 220 -12.74 -4.98 -1.93
N PHE A 221 -12.53 -6.10 -2.63
CA PHE A 221 -13.51 -7.19 -2.68
C PHE A 221 -13.04 -8.46 -1.93
N ASP A 222 -13.78 -8.84 -0.88
CA ASP A 222 -13.66 -10.16 -0.26
C ASP A 222 -14.53 -11.16 -1.04
N VAL A 223 -13.85 -11.95 -1.89
CA VAL A 223 -14.48 -12.97 -2.74
C VAL A 223 -15.16 -14.07 -1.92
N LYS A 224 -14.60 -14.42 -0.76
CA LYS A 224 -15.10 -15.53 0.07
C LYS A 224 -16.35 -15.14 0.85
N ASN A 225 -16.35 -13.95 1.44
CA ASN A 225 -17.52 -13.42 2.16
C ASN A 225 -18.55 -12.75 1.22
N GLN A 226 -18.20 -12.52 -0.06
CA GLN A 226 -19.01 -11.82 -1.07
C GLN A 226 -19.39 -10.40 -0.59
N LYS A 227 -18.37 -9.66 -0.14
CA LYS A 227 -18.48 -8.30 0.37
C LYS A 227 -17.58 -7.36 -0.41
N LEU A 228 -18.18 -6.32 -0.99
CA LEU A 228 -17.46 -5.22 -1.62
C LEU A 228 -17.38 -4.06 -0.65
N TYR A 229 -16.17 -3.68 -0.26
CA TYR A 229 -15.90 -2.54 0.60
C TYR A 229 -15.46 -1.37 -0.27
N PHE A 230 -15.92 -0.17 0.06
CA PHE A 230 -15.57 1.04 -0.68
C PHE A 230 -15.55 2.27 0.23
N ALA A 231 -14.66 3.22 -0.06
CA ALA A 231 -14.66 4.54 0.56
C ALA A 231 -15.34 5.58 -0.36
N ASP A 232 -16.30 6.33 0.18
CA ASP A 232 -16.83 7.56 -0.44
C ASP A 232 -16.06 8.77 0.11
N SER A 233 -15.02 9.19 -0.63
CA SER A 233 -14.10 10.25 -0.23
C SER A 233 -14.63 11.64 -0.54
N LYS A 234 -14.46 12.55 0.43
CA LYS A 234 -14.82 13.98 0.36
C LYS A 234 -13.63 14.80 0.83
N ALA A 235 -13.62 16.09 0.49
CA ALA A 235 -12.49 16.98 0.75
C ALA A 235 -12.02 17.01 2.23
N ASP A 236 -12.91 16.73 3.19
CA ASP A 236 -12.61 16.78 4.63
C ASP A 236 -12.67 15.41 5.35
N ARG A 237 -13.25 14.37 4.73
CA ARG A 237 -13.47 13.04 5.33
C ARG A 237 -13.82 11.99 4.29
N SER A 238 -13.74 10.71 4.64
CA SER A 238 -14.28 9.61 3.83
C SER A 238 -15.26 8.74 4.63
N HIS A 239 -16.19 8.10 3.92
CA HIS A 239 -17.15 7.15 4.50
C HIS A 239 -16.89 5.75 3.95
N VAL A 240 -16.27 4.87 4.75
CA VAL A 240 -16.03 3.48 4.37
C VAL A 240 -17.29 2.65 4.62
N SER A 241 -17.87 2.12 3.55
CA SER A 241 -19.12 1.35 3.54
C SER A 241 -18.90 -0.04 2.95
N GLN A 242 -19.94 -0.88 2.96
CA GLN A 242 -19.92 -2.16 2.24
C GLN A 242 -21.23 -2.44 1.52
N ILE A 243 -21.15 -3.22 0.43
CA ILE A 243 -22.26 -3.89 -0.24
C ILE A 243 -22.13 -5.41 -0.04
N ASP A 244 -23.25 -6.04 0.28
CA ASP A 244 -23.41 -7.49 0.23
C ASP A 244 -23.74 -7.92 -1.21
N VAL A 245 -22.76 -8.48 -1.90
CA VAL A 245 -22.86 -8.83 -3.33
C VAL A 245 -23.92 -9.91 -3.58
N LYS A 246 -24.29 -10.72 -2.59
CA LYS A 246 -25.38 -11.70 -2.77
C LYS A 246 -26.77 -11.07 -2.84
N THR A 247 -26.90 -9.80 -2.41
CA THR A 247 -28.19 -9.11 -2.32
C THR A 247 -28.23 -7.75 -3.03
N GLY A 248 -27.07 -7.21 -3.41
CA GLY A 248 -26.93 -5.85 -3.94
C GLY A 248 -27.18 -4.74 -2.91
N LYS A 249 -27.34 -5.08 -1.63
CA LYS A 249 -27.73 -4.14 -0.57
C LYS A 249 -26.52 -3.69 0.27
N PRO A 250 -26.53 -2.46 0.80
CA PRO A 250 -25.52 -2.04 1.75
C PRO A 250 -25.74 -2.73 3.10
N LEU A 251 -24.72 -2.73 3.96
CA LEU A 251 -24.91 -3.12 5.36
C LEU A 251 -25.67 -2.04 6.12
N PHE A 252 -26.67 -2.44 6.91
CA PHE A 252 -27.45 -1.54 7.76
C PHE A 252 -27.13 -1.72 9.25
N LYS A 253 -27.24 -0.62 10.00
CA LYS A 253 -27.28 -0.60 11.47
C LYS A 253 -28.33 0.43 11.91
N ASP A 254 -29.21 0.04 12.82
CA ASP A 254 -30.27 0.90 13.37
C ASP A 254 -31.14 1.59 12.28
N GLY A 255 -31.45 0.85 11.21
CA GLY A 255 -32.25 1.31 10.06
C GLY A 255 -31.52 2.23 9.07
N LYS A 256 -30.22 2.51 9.26
CA LYS A 256 -29.40 3.37 8.38
C LYS A 256 -28.24 2.59 7.78
N VAL A 257 -27.69 3.06 6.67
CA VAL A 257 -26.45 2.50 6.10
C VAL A 257 -25.32 2.61 7.13
N LYS A 258 -24.66 1.49 7.42
CA LYS A 258 -23.50 1.42 8.31
C LYS A 258 -22.24 1.81 7.54
N TYR A 259 -21.52 2.79 8.08
CA TYR A 259 -20.23 3.23 7.58
C TYR A 259 -19.24 3.49 8.72
N ILE A 260 -17.95 3.55 8.38
CA ILE A 260 -16.89 4.08 9.24
C ILE A 260 -16.50 5.46 8.70
N MET A 261 -16.46 6.47 9.57
CA MET A 261 -15.96 7.80 9.22
C MET A 261 -14.43 7.84 9.35
N SER A 262 -13.77 8.32 8.30
CA SER A 262 -12.32 8.22 8.07
C SER A 262 -11.73 9.54 7.56
N THR A 263 -10.41 9.62 7.44
CA THR A 263 -9.66 10.69 6.74
C THR A 263 -10.01 10.75 5.24
N PRO A 264 -9.75 11.89 4.53
CA PRO A 264 -9.98 12.02 3.09
C PRO A 264 -9.28 10.96 2.21
N SER A 265 -8.05 10.59 2.57
CA SER A 265 -7.37 9.42 1.99
C SER A 265 -7.49 8.23 2.94
N VAL A 266 -8.03 7.13 2.40
CA VAL A 266 -8.15 5.85 3.10
C VAL A 266 -7.96 4.71 2.10
N LYS A 267 -7.16 3.72 2.49
CA LYS A 267 -6.81 2.54 1.70
C LYS A 267 -7.35 1.28 2.37
N ILE A 268 -8.05 0.44 1.61
CA ILE A 268 -8.76 -0.74 2.12
C ILE A 268 -8.10 -2.03 1.62
N LEU A 269 -7.77 -2.95 2.53
CA LEU A 269 -7.42 -4.33 2.21
C LEU A 269 -8.05 -5.30 3.21
N GLY A 270 -7.93 -6.60 2.97
CA GLY A 270 -8.32 -7.62 3.93
C GLY A 270 -7.41 -8.84 3.89
N ASP A 271 -7.54 -9.71 4.89
CA ASP A 271 -6.84 -10.99 4.95
C ASP A 271 -7.70 -12.18 4.51
N LYS A 272 -7.06 -13.36 4.44
CA LYS A 272 -7.69 -14.67 4.14
C LYS A 272 -8.74 -15.13 5.17
N TYR A 273 -8.82 -14.47 6.33
CA TYR A 273 -9.80 -14.76 7.40
C TYR A 273 -11.05 -13.88 7.27
N GLY A 274 -11.02 -12.82 6.45
CA GLY A 274 -12.11 -11.86 6.28
C GLY A 274 -12.05 -10.71 7.29
N ASN A 275 -10.88 -10.44 7.88
CA ASN A 275 -10.64 -9.19 8.59
C ASN A 275 -10.32 -8.10 7.56
N ILE A 276 -10.80 -6.88 7.81
CA ILE A 276 -10.63 -5.72 6.94
C ILE A 276 -9.72 -4.71 7.62
N PHE A 277 -8.73 -4.21 6.91
CA PHE A 277 -7.75 -3.23 7.37
C PHE A 277 -8.00 -1.90 6.66
N LEU A 278 -8.16 -0.84 7.45
CA LEU A 278 -8.25 0.53 6.95
C LEU A 278 -6.97 1.27 7.31
N MET A 279 -6.19 1.63 6.29
CA MET A 279 -5.06 2.53 6.42
C MET A 279 -5.53 3.96 6.14
N GLU A 280 -5.29 4.86 7.09
CA GLU A 280 -5.62 6.29 6.97
C GLU A 280 -4.35 7.11 6.74
N GLU A 281 -4.39 8.02 5.77
CA GLU A 281 -3.31 8.95 5.46
C GLU A 281 -3.73 10.39 5.78
N LYS A 282 -2.94 11.03 6.65
CA LYS A 282 -3.00 12.47 6.94
C LYS A 282 -1.61 12.90 7.44
N ASP A 283 -1.54 13.60 8.57
CA ASP A 283 -0.29 14.04 9.21
C ASP A 283 0.61 12.85 9.64
N ASN A 284 0.00 11.66 9.78
CA ASN A 284 0.65 10.37 10.03
C ASN A 284 -0.13 9.27 9.30
N VAL A 285 0.48 8.09 9.12
CA VAL A 285 -0.24 6.87 8.72
C VAL A 285 -0.80 6.19 9.97
N THR A 286 -2.08 5.82 9.95
CA THR A 286 -2.65 4.93 10.97
C THR A 286 -3.33 3.71 10.35
N ILE A 287 -3.44 2.63 11.12
CA ILE A 287 -4.09 1.37 10.72
C ILE A 287 -5.06 0.89 11.80
N ALA A 288 -6.22 0.38 11.39
CA ALA A 288 -7.15 -0.33 12.26
C ALA A 288 -7.72 -1.58 11.57
N ALA A 289 -8.00 -2.63 12.34
CA ALA A 289 -8.66 -3.83 11.87
C ALA A 289 -10.15 -3.85 12.27
N TYR A 290 -10.97 -4.38 11.38
CA TYR A 290 -12.42 -4.56 11.51
C TYR A 290 -12.79 -5.97 11.08
N ASP A 291 -13.93 -6.48 11.55
CA ASP A 291 -14.50 -7.70 11.01
C ASP A 291 -15.15 -7.45 9.63
N LYS A 292 -15.60 -8.52 8.99
CA LYS A 292 -16.32 -8.45 7.71
C LYS A 292 -17.60 -7.59 7.74
N ASN A 293 -18.15 -7.27 8.91
CA ASN A 293 -19.32 -6.42 9.09
C ASN A 293 -18.94 -4.97 9.44
N LEU A 294 -17.67 -4.59 9.35
CA LEU A 294 -17.17 -3.27 9.77
C LEU A 294 -17.37 -2.99 11.27
N ASP A 295 -17.37 -4.01 12.13
CA ASP A 295 -17.25 -3.85 13.58
C ASP A 295 -15.76 -3.85 13.98
N PRO A 296 -15.30 -2.89 14.82
CA PRO A 296 -13.88 -2.72 15.11
C PRO A 296 -13.31 -3.87 15.94
N LEU A 297 -12.20 -4.43 15.46
CA LEU A 297 -11.40 -5.43 16.17
C LEU A 297 -10.23 -4.80 16.95
N THR A 298 -9.79 -3.61 16.54
CA THR A 298 -8.72 -2.85 17.20
C THR A 298 -9.05 -1.36 17.33
N GLN A 299 -8.29 -0.68 18.19
CA GLN A 299 -8.10 0.77 18.08
C GLN A 299 -7.17 1.10 16.90
N LYS A 300 -7.14 2.36 16.48
CA LYS A 300 -6.15 2.87 15.51
C LYS A 300 -4.73 2.78 16.09
N PHE A 301 -3.78 2.39 15.25
CA PHE A 301 -2.36 2.30 15.56
C PHE A 301 -1.57 3.17 14.60
N THR A 302 -0.68 4.03 15.12
CA THR A 302 0.20 4.86 14.29
C THR A 302 1.36 4.04 13.75
N VAL A 303 1.56 4.06 12.44
CA VAL A 303 2.63 3.31 11.76
C VAL A 303 3.86 4.21 11.57
N PRO A 304 5.07 3.80 12.00
CA PRO A 304 6.28 4.57 11.78
C PRO A 304 6.80 4.39 10.34
N VAL A 305 6.33 5.26 9.42
CA VAL A 305 6.85 5.42 8.05
C VAL A 305 7.66 6.72 7.91
N LYS A 306 8.59 6.80 6.95
CA LYS A 306 9.34 8.05 6.68
C LYS A 306 8.48 9.15 6.08
N ASN A 307 7.59 8.81 5.15
CA ASN A 307 6.76 9.76 4.43
C ASN A 307 5.29 9.29 4.44
N PRO A 308 4.45 9.84 5.32
CA PRO A 308 3.04 9.49 5.40
C PRO A 308 2.24 9.77 4.12
N ASN A 309 2.65 10.78 3.33
CA ASN A 309 1.94 11.20 2.12
C ASN A 309 2.25 10.32 0.90
N LEU A 310 3.33 9.53 0.94
CA LEU A 310 3.70 8.56 -0.10
C LEU A 310 3.83 7.17 0.54
N ALA A 311 2.77 6.74 1.20
CA ALA A 311 2.69 5.43 1.83
C ALA A 311 1.72 4.50 1.08
N THR A 312 1.92 3.21 1.24
CA THR A 312 0.97 2.16 0.82
C THR A 312 1.17 0.95 1.72
N PHE A 313 0.26 -0.02 1.67
CA PHE A 313 0.40 -1.24 2.45
C PHE A 313 -0.13 -2.47 1.72
N THR A 314 0.30 -3.62 2.21
CA THR A 314 -0.06 -4.96 1.72
C THR A 314 -0.29 -5.90 2.92
N VAL A 315 -0.94 -7.03 2.65
CA VAL A 315 -1.24 -8.06 3.65
C VAL A 315 -0.43 -9.31 3.29
N SER A 316 0.54 -9.68 4.13
CA SER A 316 1.51 -10.75 3.86
C SER A 316 1.46 -11.81 4.96
N GLY A 317 0.65 -12.84 4.73
CA GLY A 317 0.46 -13.95 5.67
C GLY A 317 -0.25 -13.52 6.96
N ASP A 318 0.55 -13.24 8.00
CA ASP A 318 0.11 -12.80 9.33
C ASP A 318 0.69 -11.40 9.68
N GLU A 319 1.15 -10.67 8.68
CA GLU A 319 1.79 -9.36 8.81
C GLU A 319 1.16 -8.32 7.86
N LEU A 320 1.23 -7.05 8.25
CA LEU A 320 1.02 -5.91 7.36
C LEU A 320 2.38 -5.31 7.00
N HIS A 321 2.62 -5.14 5.70
CA HIS A 321 3.87 -4.60 5.17
C HIS A 321 3.55 -3.20 4.62
N PHE A 322 4.05 -2.19 5.33
CA PHE A 322 3.88 -0.78 4.97
C PHE A 322 5.11 -0.32 4.19
N TYR A 323 4.85 0.22 3.00
CA TYR A 323 5.86 0.74 2.11
C TYR A 323 5.74 2.26 2.07
N SER A 324 6.88 2.96 2.09
CA SER A 324 6.92 4.43 2.07
C SER A 324 8.02 4.93 1.15
N ALA A 325 7.68 5.79 0.19
CA ALA A 325 8.62 6.38 -0.75
C ALA A 325 9.07 7.77 -0.29
N TYR A 326 10.37 8.03 -0.37
CA TYR A 326 10.97 9.29 0.05
C TYR A 326 12.31 9.54 -0.65
N THR A 327 12.68 10.80 -0.78
CA THR A 327 13.97 11.19 -1.38
C THR A 327 15.06 11.20 -0.32
N TYR A 328 16.19 10.54 -0.60
CA TYR A 328 17.39 10.52 0.23
C TYR A 328 18.60 10.82 -0.66
N GLU A 329 19.40 11.84 -0.31
CA GLU A 329 20.56 12.28 -1.10
C GLU A 329 20.21 12.55 -2.60
N LEU A 330 19.02 13.11 -2.85
CA LEU A 330 18.45 13.38 -4.18
C LEU A 330 18.12 12.13 -5.02
N GLU A 331 17.97 10.97 -4.39
CA GLU A 331 17.56 9.71 -5.02
C GLU A 331 16.29 9.12 -4.36
N PRO A 332 15.32 8.60 -5.13
CA PRO A 332 14.10 8.00 -4.58
C PRO A 332 14.38 6.63 -3.94
N MET A 333 13.96 6.48 -2.69
CA MET A 333 14.10 5.26 -1.89
C MET A 333 12.73 4.69 -1.54
N LEU A 334 12.61 3.37 -1.47
CA LEU A 334 11.47 2.69 -0.87
C LEU A 334 11.87 2.09 0.48
N GLU A 335 11.11 2.39 1.52
CA GLU A 335 11.26 1.81 2.86
C GLU A 335 10.16 0.80 3.15
N LEU A 336 10.50 -0.28 3.84
CA LEU A 336 9.57 -1.26 4.40
C LEU A 336 9.56 -1.19 5.95
N THR A 337 8.36 -1.07 6.51
CA THR A 337 8.04 -1.29 7.93
C THR A 337 7.03 -2.45 8.03
N ARG A 338 7.32 -3.46 8.86
CA ARG A 338 6.49 -4.66 9.06
C ARG A 338 5.80 -4.63 10.41
N ILE A 339 4.51 -4.96 10.44
CA ILE A 339 3.67 -4.96 11.64
C ILE A 339 2.96 -6.32 11.77
N SER A 340 2.87 -6.85 12.98
CA SER A 340 2.13 -8.09 13.27
C SER A 340 0.61 -7.88 13.19
N ILE A 341 -0.10 -8.72 12.43
CA ILE A 341 -1.56 -8.79 12.53
C ILE A 341 -1.92 -9.52 13.85
N PRO A 342 -2.78 -8.94 14.70
CA PRO A 342 -3.24 -9.61 15.91
C PRO A 342 -4.01 -10.89 15.59
N SER A 343 -4.04 -11.86 16.50
CA SER A 343 -4.73 -13.12 16.26
C SER A 343 -6.25 -12.98 16.39
N PHE A 344 -6.90 -12.51 15.33
CA PHE A 344 -8.37 -12.52 15.20
C PHE A 344 -8.83 -13.83 14.54
N GLY A 345 -9.82 -14.51 15.13
CA GLY A 345 -10.51 -15.62 14.47
C GLY A 345 -9.68 -16.89 14.17
N LYS A 346 -8.38 -16.90 14.43
CA LYS A 346 -7.51 -18.09 14.38
C LYS A 346 -7.99 -19.09 15.44
N LYS A 347 -8.63 -20.17 14.99
CA LYS A 347 -8.95 -21.37 15.78
C LYS A 347 -7.96 -22.48 15.45
#